data_AF-A0A840NHV9-F1
#
_entry.id   AF-A0A840NHV9-F1
#
_cell.length_a   1.000
_cell.length_b   1.000
_cell.length_c   1.000
_cell.angle_alpha   90.00
_cell.angle_beta   90.00
_cell.angle_gamma   90.00
#
_symmetry.space_group_name_H-M   'P 1'
#
loop_
_entity.id
_entity.type
_entity.pdbx_description
1 polymer ?
#
loop_
_entity_poly.entity_id
_entity_poly.type
_entity_poly.pdbx_seq_one_letter_code
_entity_poly.pdbx_strand_id
1 'polypeptide(L)'
;MDSLPEINSPTTETASSGAAPPVAESGRRRADRHCAWCGRRLAASGRQGRPRLYCTQSCRQRAYERRGAVQRSGLPEDAVVLSAAEIADLQDRLFQLRCAAEDVGTAAEDGASTEELRKMAAEVVSVAAELERLR
;
A
#
# COMPACT_ATOMS: atom_id res chain seq x y z
N MET A 1 46.41 45.11 3.40
CA MET A 1 45.43 46.22 3.47
C MET A 1 44.84 46.31 2.08
N ASP A 2 43.97 45.35 1.83
CA ASP A 2 43.48 44.93 0.52
C ASP A 2 42.19 45.68 0.16
N SER A 3 42.14 46.11 -1.11
CA SER A 3 41.06 45.90 -2.08
C SER A 3 39.61 46.34 -1.76
N LEU A 4 39.19 47.41 -2.48
CA LEU A 4 37.95 47.69 -3.29
C LEU A 4 36.71 46.72 -3.22
N PRO A 5 35.53 47.08 -3.81
CA PRO A 5 34.50 48.07 -3.46
C PRO A 5 33.05 47.49 -3.60
N GLU A 6 32.02 48.34 -3.69
CA GLU A 6 30.64 48.11 -4.23
C GLU A 6 29.71 47.07 -3.59
N ILE A 7 28.57 47.52 -3.03
CA ILE A 7 27.31 46.75 -3.06
C ILE A 7 26.04 47.63 -2.83
N ASN A 8 25.30 47.78 -3.93
CA ASN A 8 23.85 47.66 -4.16
C ASN A 8 22.77 48.46 -3.38
N SER A 9 21.92 49.07 -4.21
CA SER A 9 20.59 49.65 -3.99
C SER A 9 19.57 48.69 -3.36
N PRO A 10 18.59 49.19 -2.59
CA PRO A 10 17.42 48.42 -2.20
C PRO A 10 16.39 48.41 -3.34
N THR A 11 16.18 47.24 -3.96
CA THR A 11 15.02 46.96 -4.79
C THR A 11 13.79 46.78 -3.91
N THR A 12 12.79 47.62 -4.10
CA THR A 12 11.43 47.46 -3.58
C THR A 12 10.79 46.18 -4.13
N GLU A 13 10.34 45.33 -3.22
CA GLU A 13 9.54 44.13 -3.45
C GLU A 13 8.29 44.44 -4.29
N THR A 14 8.22 43.86 -5.48
CA THR A 14 6.96 43.69 -6.20
C THR A 14 6.45 42.29 -5.90
N ALA A 15 5.47 42.21 -5.00
CA ALA A 15 4.67 41.01 -4.79
C ALA A 15 3.87 40.73 -6.08
N SER A 16 4.34 39.74 -6.86
CA SER A 16 3.58 39.19 -7.97
C SER A 16 2.97 37.86 -7.54
N SER A 17 1.67 37.95 -7.28
CA SER A 17 0.73 36.85 -7.10
C SER A 17 0.72 35.96 -8.35
N GLY A 18 1.39 34.83 -8.28
CA GLY A 18 1.24 33.72 -9.24
C GLY A 18 0.18 32.76 -8.72
N ALA A 19 -1.07 32.95 -9.15
CA ALA A 19 -2.16 32.03 -8.89
C ALA A 19 -1.78 30.61 -9.33
N ALA A 20 -1.79 29.67 -8.39
CA ALA A 20 -1.66 28.25 -8.68
C ALA A 20 -2.75 27.83 -9.68
N PRO A 21 -2.44 26.98 -10.68
CA PRO A 21 -3.48 26.45 -11.55
C PRO A 21 -4.53 25.74 -10.70
N PRO A 22 -5.84 25.85 -11.01
CA PRO A 22 -6.82 24.99 -10.38
C PRO A 22 -6.45 23.57 -10.79
N VAL A 23 -5.93 22.79 -9.84
CA VAL A 23 -5.88 21.34 -9.96
C VAL A 23 -7.31 20.90 -10.22
N ALA A 24 -7.61 20.64 -11.48
CA ALA A 24 -8.86 20.05 -11.88
C ALA A 24 -8.89 18.68 -11.23
N GLU A 25 -9.47 18.60 -10.04
CA GLU A 25 -9.84 17.39 -9.32
C GLU A 25 -11.03 16.74 -10.05
N SER A 26 -10.83 16.51 -11.34
CA SER A 26 -11.83 16.04 -12.30
C SER A 26 -11.73 14.54 -12.38
N GLY A 27 -12.47 13.93 -11.46
CA GLY A 27 -12.89 12.54 -11.56
C GLY A 27 -12.33 11.73 -10.42
N ARG A 28 -13.16 11.50 -9.40
CA ARG A 28 -13.19 10.30 -8.57
C ARG A 28 -12.37 9.20 -9.23
N ARG A 29 -11.12 9.01 -8.79
CA ARG A 29 -10.36 7.77 -9.07
C ARG A 29 -11.38 6.67 -8.81
N ARG A 30 -11.82 5.96 -9.85
CA ARG A 30 -12.75 4.83 -9.74
C ARG A 30 -12.16 3.97 -8.64
N ALA A 31 -12.70 4.08 -7.43
CA ALA A 31 -11.99 3.67 -6.22
C ALA A 31 -11.47 2.25 -6.43
N ASP A 32 -10.19 2.04 -6.18
CA ASP A 32 -9.57 0.73 -6.29
C ASP A 32 -10.23 -0.19 -5.29
N ARG A 33 -11.25 -0.87 -5.81
CA ARG A 33 -12.08 -1.74 -5.01
C ARG A 33 -11.42 -3.09 -4.96
N HIS A 34 -11.40 -3.66 -3.78
CA HIS A 34 -10.84 -4.97 -3.54
C HIS A 34 -11.97 -5.97 -3.32
N CYS A 35 -11.72 -7.23 -3.69
CA CYS A 35 -12.62 -8.34 -3.41
C CYS A 35 -12.84 -8.42 -1.89
N ALA A 36 -14.10 -8.46 -1.45
CA ALA A 36 -14.44 -8.58 -0.03
C ALA A 36 -14.17 -9.97 0.57
N TRP A 37 -13.70 -10.93 -0.25
CA TRP A 37 -13.21 -12.22 0.21
C TRP A 37 -11.67 -12.22 0.15
N CYS A 38 -11.07 -12.33 -1.03
CA CYS A 38 -9.62 -12.55 -1.18
C CYS A 38 -8.76 -11.29 -1.36
N GLY A 39 -9.31 -10.08 -1.18
CA GLY A 39 -8.55 -8.83 -1.32
C GLY A 39 -8.10 -8.46 -2.74
N ARG A 40 -8.22 -9.33 -3.75
CA ARG A 40 -7.80 -9.03 -5.13
C ARG A 40 -8.50 -7.79 -5.69
N ARG A 41 -7.75 -6.90 -6.35
CA ARG A 41 -8.29 -5.71 -7.03
C ARG A 41 -9.37 -6.10 -8.05
N LEU A 42 -10.51 -5.44 -7.96
CA LEU A 42 -11.64 -5.59 -8.85
C LEU A 42 -11.47 -4.62 -10.01
N ALA A 43 -11.62 -5.12 -11.23
CA ALA A 43 -11.61 -4.27 -12.41
C ALA A 43 -12.67 -3.16 -12.27
N ALA A 44 -12.28 -1.93 -12.59
CA ALA A 44 -13.16 -0.79 -12.50
C ALA A 44 -14.36 -1.00 -13.45
N SER A 45 -15.54 -1.28 -12.89
CA SER A 45 -16.69 -1.64 -13.72
C SER A 45 -17.29 -0.41 -14.38
N GLY A 46 -17.08 -0.24 -15.70
CA GLY A 46 -17.70 0.78 -16.55
C GLY A 46 -19.24 0.86 -16.47
N ARG A 47 -19.88 -0.18 -15.94
CA ARG A 47 -21.32 -0.36 -15.91
C ARG A 47 -21.98 0.53 -14.86
N GLN A 48 -23.03 1.25 -15.27
CA GLN A 48 -24.00 1.84 -14.34
C GLN A 48 -24.73 0.69 -13.62
N GLY A 49 -24.71 0.69 -12.28
CA GLY A 49 -25.34 -0.35 -11.46
C GLY A 49 -24.63 -0.64 -10.14
N ARG A 50 -25.19 -1.57 -9.35
CA ARG A 50 -24.61 -1.97 -8.06
C ARG A 50 -23.17 -2.46 -8.28
N PRO A 51 -22.19 -1.88 -7.57
CA PRO A 51 -20.82 -2.23 -7.84
C PRO A 51 -20.46 -3.67 -7.39
N ARG A 52 -19.60 -4.36 -8.16
CA ARG A 52 -19.13 -5.72 -7.80
C ARG A 52 -18.38 -5.70 -6.47
N LEU A 53 -18.67 -6.70 -5.62
CA LEU A 53 -18.05 -6.92 -4.30
C LEU A 53 -17.04 -8.08 -4.29
N TYR A 54 -17.20 -9.07 -5.19
CA TYR A 54 -16.34 -10.26 -5.26
C TYR A 54 -15.76 -10.44 -6.67
N CYS A 55 -14.53 -10.95 -6.76
CA CYS A 55 -13.85 -11.14 -8.04
C CYS A 55 -14.43 -12.33 -8.83
N THR A 56 -14.82 -13.41 -8.13
CA THR A 56 -15.35 -14.66 -8.71
C THR A 56 -16.58 -15.17 -7.95
N GLN A 57 -17.31 -16.13 -8.55
CA GLN A 57 -18.40 -16.84 -7.88
C GLN A 57 -17.88 -17.65 -6.68
N SER A 58 -16.71 -18.28 -6.79
CA SER A 58 -16.09 -19.03 -5.68
C SER A 58 -15.82 -18.15 -4.45
N CYS A 59 -15.32 -16.94 -4.65
CA CYS A 59 -15.13 -15.96 -3.56
C CYS A 59 -16.46 -15.57 -2.89
N ARG A 60 -17.53 -15.44 -3.68
CA ARG A 60 -18.87 -15.17 -3.14
C ARG A 60 -19.40 -16.36 -2.33
N GLN A 61 -19.20 -17.59 -2.80
CA GLN A 61 -19.63 -18.81 -2.13
C GLN A 61 -18.95 -18.97 -0.77
N ARG A 62 -17.62 -18.88 -0.72
CA ARG A 62 -16.85 -18.96 0.54
C ARG A 62 -17.24 -17.88 1.55
N ALA A 63 -17.56 -16.67 1.07
CA ALA A 63 -18.05 -15.59 1.93
C ALA A 63 -19.41 -15.90 2.59
N TYR A 64 -20.31 -16.62 1.90
CA TYR A 64 -21.56 -17.07 2.51
C TYR A 64 -21.35 -18.19 3.51
N GLU A 65 -20.49 -19.17 3.18
CA GLU A 65 -20.16 -20.28 4.07
C GLU A 65 -19.54 -19.80 5.37
N ARG A 66 -18.58 -18.86 5.30
CA ARG A 66 -17.97 -18.25 6.49
C ARG A 66 -19.00 -17.54 7.36
N ARG A 67 -19.94 -16.78 6.77
CA ARG A 67 -21.04 -16.14 7.53
C ARG A 67 -21.94 -17.15 8.22
N GLY A 68 -22.26 -18.26 7.54
CA GLY A 68 -23.04 -19.34 8.14
C GLY A 68 -22.28 -20.05 9.27
N ALA A 69 -20.97 -20.24 9.13
CA ALA A 69 -20.13 -20.82 10.16
C ALA A 69 -20.03 -19.92 11.41
N VAL A 70 -19.80 -18.62 11.23
CA VAL A 70 -19.72 -17.62 12.32
C VAL A 70 -21.04 -17.55 13.11
N GLN A 71 -22.19 -17.51 12.41
CA GLN A 71 -23.51 -17.51 13.08
C GLN A 71 -23.75 -18.76 13.93
N ARG A 72 -23.22 -19.91 13.53
CA ARG A 72 -23.36 -21.17 14.30
C ARG A 72 -22.37 -21.29 15.44
N SER A 73 -21.21 -20.63 15.36
CA SER A 73 -20.14 -20.74 16.36
C SER A 73 -20.28 -19.75 17.52
N GLY A 74 -21.23 -18.81 17.46
CA GLY A 74 -21.39 -17.77 18.49
C GLY A 74 -20.21 -16.80 18.59
N LEU A 75 -19.40 -16.70 17.53
CA LEU A 75 -18.26 -15.79 17.49
C LEU A 75 -18.72 -14.36 17.19
N PRO A 76 -18.01 -13.33 17.68
CA PRO A 76 -18.23 -11.94 17.27
C PRO A 76 -18.23 -11.76 15.76
N GLU A 77 -18.96 -10.75 15.25
CA GLU A 77 -19.06 -10.50 13.80
C GLU A 77 -17.72 -10.12 13.15
N ASP A 78 -16.79 -9.56 13.92
CA ASP A 78 -15.45 -9.18 13.51
C ASP A 78 -14.40 -10.27 13.78
N ALA A 79 -14.82 -11.45 14.27
CA ALA A 79 -13.90 -12.55 14.53
C ALA A 79 -13.23 -13.06 13.25
N VAL A 80 -11.90 -13.17 13.32
CA VAL A 80 -11.08 -13.85 12.31
C VAL A 80 -10.74 -15.24 12.84
N VAL A 81 -11.18 -16.27 12.13
CA VAL A 81 -10.86 -17.66 12.43
C VAL A 81 -9.78 -18.09 11.46
N LEU A 82 -8.60 -18.42 12.00
CA LEU A 82 -7.48 -18.98 11.26
C LEU A 82 -7.20 -20.37 11.81
N SER A 83 -6.90 -21.31 10.92
CA SER A 83 -6.32 -22.60 11.29
C SER A 83 -4.91 -22.41 11.85
N ALA A 84 -4.42 -23.40 12.60
CA ALA A 84 -3.04 -23.40 13.08
C ALA A 84 -2.02 -23.29 11.91
N ALA A 85 -2.34 -23.90 10.76
CA ALA A 85 -1.51 -23.81 9.56
C ALA A 85 -1.49 -22.40 8.94
N GLU A 86 -2.64 -21.70 8.91
CA GLU A 86 -2.70 -20.31 8.45
C GLU A 86 -1.94 -19.35 9.37
N ILE A 87 -1.97 -19.60 10.69
CA ILE A 87 -1.16 -18.83 11.65
C ILE A 87 0.34 -19.08 11.43
N ALA A 88 0.75 -20.34 11.24
CA ALA A 88 2.15 -20.68 10.98
C ALA A 88 2.65 -20.03 9.67
N ASP A 89 1.89 -20.13 8.58
CA ASP A 89 2.22 -19.50 7.30
C ASP A 89 2.30 -17.97 7.42
N LEU A 90 1.42 -17.34 8.20
CA LEU A 90 1.51 -15.89 8.48
C LEU A 90 2.78 -15.54 9.25
N GLN A 91 3.12 -16.32 10.29
CA GLN A 91 4.34 -16.11 11.08
C GLN A 91 5.60 -16.26 10.24
N ASP A 92 5.66 -17.28 9.39
CA ASP A 92 6.79 -17.51 8.48
C ASP A 92 6.99 -16.35 7.51
N ARG A 93 5.90 -15.83 6.92
CA ARG A 93 5.99 -14.69 5.99
C ARG A 93 6.35 -13.38 6.70
N LEU A 94 5.86 -13.15 7.91
CA LEU A 94 6.26 -12.00 8.72
C LEU A 94 7.76 -12.08 9.10
N PHE A 95 8.23 -13.27 9.41
CA PHE A 95 9.65 -13.52 9.64
C PHE A 95 10.48 -13.21 8.39
N GLN A 96 10.07 -13.70 7.22
CA GLN A 96 10.73 -13.40 5.95
C GLN A 96 10.78 -11.90 5.65
N LEU A 97 9.67 -11.18 5.88
CA LEU A 97 9.61 -9.73 5.68
C LEU A 97 10.60 -9.00 6.59
N ARG A 98 10.66 -9.38 7.87
CA ARG A 98 11.60 -8.80 8.82
C ARG A 98 13.04 -9.02 8.37
N CYS A 99 13.40 -10.27 8.02
CA CYS A 99 14.76 -10.59 7.59
C CYS A 99 15.14 -9.82 6.32
N ALA A 100 14.26 -9.74 5.32
CA ALA A 100 14.53 -8.95 4.12
C ALA A 100 14.75 -7.46 4.43
N ALA A 101 14.04 -6.91 5.42
CA ALA A 101 14.25 -5.53 5.87
C ALA A 101 15.57 -5.35 6.65
N GLU A 102 15.94 -6.32 7.49
CA GLU A 102 17.22 -6.36 8.21
C GLU A 102 18.42 -6.48 7.24
N ASP A 103 18.27 -7.25 6.16
CA ASP A 103 19.28 -7.39 5.10
C ASP A 103 19.54 -6.05 4.38
N VAL A 104 18.49 -5.24 4.14
CA VAL A 104 18.66 -3.89 3.59
C VAL A 104 19.44 -2.99 4.55
N GLY A 105 19.15 -3.08 5.86
CA GLY A 105 19.87 -2.33 6.89
C GLY A 105 21.35 -2.71 6.94
N THR A 106 21.64 -4.01 6.95
CA THR A 106 23.00 -4.55 6.94
C THR A 106 23.76 -4.12 5.68
N ALA A 107 23.14 -4.24 4.50
CA ALA A 107 23.75 -3.80 3.25
C ALA A 107 24.05 -2.29 3.24
N ALA A 108 23.17 -1.47 3.84
CA ALA A 108 23.40 -0.04 3.95
C ALA A 108 24.57 0.28 4.90
N GLU A 109 24.70 -0.43 6.01
CA GLU A 109 25.83 -0.31 6.94
C GLU A 109 27.15 -0.73 6.29
N ASP A 110 27.12 -1.76 5.45
CA ASP A 110 28.28 -2.25 4.69
C ASP A 110 28.64 -1.37 3.48
N GLY A 111 27.89 -0.30 3.23
CA GLY A 111 28.16 0.64 2.15
C GLY A 111 27.77 0.13 0.76
N ALA A 112 26.77 -0.75 0.68
CA ALA A 112 26.23 -1.22 -0.59
C ALA A 112 25.82 -0.05 -1.50
N SER A 113 25.93 -0.27 -2.81
CA SER A 113 25.60 0.74 -3.80
C SER A 113 24.10 1.09 -3.74
N THR A 114 23.76 2.29 -4.19
CA THR A 114 22.35 2.71 -4.29
C THR A 114 21.53 1.80 -5.23
N GLU A 115 22.17 1.16 -6.21
CA GLU A 115 21.51 0.20 -7.10
C GLU A 115 21.14 -1.09 -6.36
N GLU A 116 22.07 -1.65 -5.58
CA GLU A 116 21.83 -2.83 -4.75
C GLU A 116 20.74 -2.57 -3.71
N LEU A 117 20.82 -1.44 -3.01
CA LEU A 117 19.81 -1.05 -2.03
C LEU A 117 18.42 -0.88 -2.66
N ARG A 118 18.32 -0.33 -3.88
CA ARG A 118 17.04 -0.26 -4.61
C ARG A 118 16.49 -1.64 -4.95
N LYS A 119 17.35 -2.57 -5.36
CA LYS A 119 16.94 -3.93 -5.67
C LYS A 119 16.40 -4.64 -4.42
N MET A 120 17.13 -4.57 -3.32
CA MET A 120 16.71 -5.18 -2.04
C MET A 120 15.43 -4.53 -1.51
N ALA A 121 15.29 -3.21 -1.60
CA ALA A 121 14.04 -2.52 -1.23
C ALA A 121 12.84 -2.98 -2.08
N ALA A 122 13.04 -3.24 -3.38
CA ALA A 122 11.99 -3.79 -4.24
C ALA A 122 11.60 -5.23 -3.83
N GLU A 123 12.56 -6.04 -3.39
CA GLU A 123 12.31 -7.38 -2.86
C GLU A 123 11.48 -7.33 -1.56
N VAL A 124 11.81 -6.44 -0.62
CA VAL A 124 11.02 -6.20 0.60
C VAL A 124 9.56 -5.84 0.27
N VAL A 125 9.36 -4.92 -0.69
CA VAL A 125 8.02 -4.53 -1.15
C VAL A 125 7.28 -5.72 -1.77
N SER A 126 7.98 -6.57 -2.54
CA SER A 126 7.39 -7.78 -3.09
C SER A 126 6.89 -8.73 -2.00
N VAL A 127 7.72 -9.00 -0.97
CA VAL A 127 7.35 -9.86 0.17
C VAL A 127 6.16 -9.27 0.93
N ALA A 128 6.15 -7.96 1.16
CA ALA A 128 5.02 -7.27 1.80
C ALA A 128 3.73 -7.39 0.99
N ALA A 129 3.79 -7.24 -0.34
CA ALA A 129 2.63 -7.41 -1.21
C ALA A 129 2.08 -8.86 -1.21
N GLU A 130 2.92 -9.85 -0.91
CA GLU A 130 2.48 -11.23 -0.77
C GLU A 130 1.68 -11.45 0.52
N LEU A 131 2.07 -10.77 1.61
CA LEU A 131 1.40 -10.77 2.90
C LEU A 131 0.01 -10.13 2.83
N GLU A 132 -0.18 -9.06 2.05
CA GLU A 132 -1.49 -8.40 1.87
C GLU A 132 -2.59 -9.30 1.31
N ARG A 133 -2.22 -10.45 0.72
CA ARG A 133 -3.17 -11.42 0.15
C ARG A 133 -3.85 -12.30 1.21
N LEU A 134 -3.42 -12.24 2.48
CA LEU A 134 -4.06 -12.89 3.61
C LEU A 134 -5.24 -12.03 4.11
N ARG A 135 -6.42 -12.25 3.53
CA ARG A 135 -7.68 -11.61 3.94
C ARG A 135 -8.84 -12.60 3.99
#